data_AF-A0A1S3QGK8-F1
#
_entry.id   AF-A0A1S3QGK8-F1
#
_cell.length_a   1.000
_cell.length_b   1.000
_cell.length_c   1.000
_cell.angle_alpha   90.00
_cell.angle_beta   90.00
_cell.angle_gamma   90.00
#
_symmetry.space_group_name_H-M   'P 1'
#
loop_
_entity.id
_entity.type
_entity.pdbx_description
1 polymer ?
#
loop_
_entity_poly.entity_id
_entity_poly.type
_entity_poly.pdbx_seq_one_letter_code
_entity_poly.pdbx_strand_id
1 'polypeptide(L)'
;EKEGIQWEAREELSEGEGEDEEVGRDEGWVEEEDDHHIEFCRVCKDGGELLCCDTCTSSYHIHCLNPPLPEIPNGEWICPRCMCPGMKGKVQKVLTWKWGEPPPPTPVPRPLDLPAEAPDPVPLAGRPERQFFVKWCNMSYWHCSWVQELQLELNCQVMFRNYQRKTDMDEPPLVDFGGEGDDDKSTKRKNKDPLYVHMEEEFYRYGVKMEWLMIHRILNHSVDKKNNVHYLIKWRDLAYDQASWESEEMDIPEYDQYKQTYWNHRELMLGDEGRPGKKLKKIAKVKKSEKPPANPVVDPTIKFDHQPDYLDTTGGTLHPYQLEGLNWLRFSWAQATDTILADEMGLGKTVQTAVFLYSLYKE
;
A
#
# COMPACT_ATOMS: atom_id res chain seq x y z
N GLU A 1 -18.30 33.03 -9.63
CA GLU A 1 -19.02 32.10 -8.72
C GLU A 1 -20.36 31.76 -9.34
N LYS A 2 -20.57 30.49 -9.71
CA LYS A 2 -21.87 29.96 -10.13
C LYS A 2 -22.23 28.88 -9.13
N GLU A 3 -23.05 29.24 -8.16
CA GLU A 3 -23.57 28.31 -7.14
C GLU A 3 -24.76 27.53 -7.69
N GLY A 4 -24.80 26.25 -7.29
CA GLY A 4 -25.62 25.20 -7.86
C GLY A 4 -27.09 25.25 -7.48
N ILE A 5 -27.90 24.70 -8.38
CA ILE A 5 -29.33 24.44 -8.20
C ILE A 5 -29.47 23.00 -7.71
N GLN A 6 -29.86 22.87 -6.44
CA GLN A 6 -30.26 21.62 -5.77
C GLN A 6 -31.77 21.46 -5.94
N TRP A 7 -32.20 20.42 -6.65
CA TRP A 7 -33.61 20.04 -6.78
C TRP A 7 -33.93 18.95 -5.75
N GLU A 8 -34.73 19.28 -4.74
CA GLU A 8 -35.39 18.30 -3.86
C GLU A 8 -36.82 18.07 -4.36
N ALA A 9 -37.20 16.80 -4.49
CA ALA A 9 -38.52 16.37 -4.94
C ALA A 9 -39.52 16.43 -3.78
N ARG A 10 -40.65 17.10 -4.04
CA ARG A 10 -41.79 17.30 -3.15
C ARG A 10 -42.79 16.16 -3.34
N GLU A 11 -43.03 15.40 -2.27
CA GLU A 11 -44.13 14.43 -2.19
C GLU A 11 -45.46 15.18 -1.99
N GLU A 12 -46.44 14.95 -2.87
CA GLU A 12 -47.85 15.26 -2.63
C GLU A 12 -48.69 14.00 -2.86
N LEU A 13 -49.32 13.58 -1.76
CA LEU A 13 -50.37 12.58 -1.67
C LEU A 13 -51.66 13.12 -2.30
N SER A 14 -52.32 12.31 -3.12
CA SER A 14 -53.71 12.52 -3.56
C SER A 14 -54.40 11.17 -3.72
N GLU A 15 -55.35 10.90 -2.82
CA GLU A 15 -56.29 9.79 -2.85
C GLU A 15 -57.35 9.98 -3.96
N GLY A 16 -57.85 8.89 -4.53
CA GLY A 16 -58.97 8.86 -5.47
C GLY A 16 -59.41 7.42 -5.77
N GLU A 17 -60.56 7.05 -5.22
CA GLU A 17 -61.20 5.73 -5.24
C GLU A 17 -61.86 5.38 -6.59
N GLY A 18 -62.00 4.07 -6.87
CA GLY A 18 -63.25 3.46 -7.38
C GLY A 18 -63.38 3.16 -8.89
N GLU A 19 -63.42 1.87 -9.22
CA GLU A 19 -64.53 1.13 -9.87
C GLU A 19 -64.09 0.01 -10.85
N ASP A 20 -64.78 -1.12 -10.71
CA ASP A 20 -64.60 -2.43 -11.33
C ASP A 20 -65.00 -2.48 -12.81
N GLU A 21 -64.26 -3.25 -13.65
CA GLU A 21 -64.85 -4.00 -14.78
C GLU A 21 -64.10 -5.33 -15.01
N GLU A 22 -64.84 -6.44 -14.96
CA GLU A 22 -64.41 -7.79 -15.36
C GLU A 22 -64.34 -7.94 -16.90
N VAL A 23 -63.64 -9.01 -17.31
CA VAL A 23 -63.79 -9.82 -18.55
C VAL A 23 -62.62 -9.73 -19.53
N GLY A 24 -61.93 -10.87 -19.71
CA GLY A 24 -61.10 -11.10 -20.90
C GLY A 24 -60.05 -12.20 -20.73
N ARG A 25 -60.42 -13.44 -21.03
CA ARG A 25 -59.52 -14.58 -21.17
C ARG A 25 -58.85 -14.51 -22.55
N ASP A 26 -57.53 -14.33 -22.61
CA ASP A 26 -56.69 -14.52 -23.81
C ASP A 26 -55.27 -14.86 -23.33
N GLU A 27 -54.90 -16.14 -23.35
CA GLU A 27 -53.96 -16.74 -24.31
C GLU A 27 -52.48 -16.36 -24.06
N GLY A 28 -51.68 -17.41 -23.90
CA GLY A 28 -50.32 -17.33 -23.40
C GLY A 28 -49.40 -16.52 -24.30
N TRP A 29 -48.75 -15.54 -23.70
CA TRP A 29 -47.41 -15.15 -24.07
C TRP A 29 -46.49 -15.78 -23.02
N VAL A 30 -45.95 -16.94 -23.36
CA VAL A 30 -44.64 -17.31 -22.83
C VAL A 30 -43.74 -16.20 -23.37
N GLU A 31 -43.38 -15.24 -22.54
CA GLU A 31 -42.18 -14.45 -22.80
C GLU A 31 -41.09 -15.52 -22.93
N GLU A 32 -40.66 -15.79 -24.17
CA GLU A 32 -39.42 -16.51 -24.39
C GLU A 32 -38.41 -15.76 -23.53
N GLU A 33 -37.90 -16.42 -22.48
CA GLU A 33 -36.75 -15.92 -21.74
C GLU A 33 -35.64 -15.84 -22.79
N ASP A 34 -35.57 -14.72 -23.51
CA ASP A 34 -34.52 -14.45 -24.47
C ASP A 34 -33.24 -14.55 -23.64
N ASP A 35 -32.53 -15.63 -23.81
CA ASP A 35 -31.30 -15.88 -23.09
C ASP A 35 -30.26 -14.98 -23.74
N HIS A 36 -30.17 -13.74 -23.26
CA HIS A 36 -29.37 -12.65 -23.83
C HIS A 36 -27.86 -12.87 -23.59
N HIS A 37 -27.37 -14.07 -23.87
CA HIS A 37 -25.95 -14.37 -23.92
C HIS A 37 -25.30 -13.77 -25.17
N ILE A 38 -23.99 -13.55 -25.06
CA ILE A 38 -23.23 -12.98 -26.15
C ILE A 38 -23.00 -14.04 -27.23
N GLU A 39 -23.38 -13.74 -28.48
CA GLU A 39 -23.27 -14.66 -29.63
C GLU A 39 -21.83 -14.87 -30.15
N PHE A 40 -20.84 -14.28 -29.48
CA PHE A 40 -19.43 -14.42 -29.82
C PHE A 40 -18.59 -14.70 -28.57
N CYS A 41 -17.53 -15.49 -28.75
CA CYS A 41 -16.61 -15.82 -27.69
C CYS A 41 -15.92 -14.58 -27.13
N ARG A 42 -15.95 -14.41 -25.80
CA ARG A 42 -15.27 -13.29 -25.13
C ARG A 42 -13.77 -13.21 -25.35
N VAL A 43 -13.10 -14.32 -25.70
CA VAL A 43 -11.64 -14.38 -25.89
C VAL A 43 -11.27 -14.10 -27.35
N CYS A 44 -11.71 -14.93 -28.30
CA CYS A 44 -11.33 -14.78 -29.72
C CYS A 44 -12.22 -13.83 -30.52
N LYS A 45 -13.40 -13.46 -30.01
CA LYS A 45 -14.42 -12.62 -30.68
C LYS A 45 -15.14 -13.27 -31.87
N ASP A 46 -14.96 -14.56 -32.07
CA ASP A 46 -15.66 -15.33 -33.10
C ASP A 46 -16.91 -16.02 -32.52
N GLY A 47 -17.93 -16.21 -33.37
CA GLY A 47 -19.08 -17.08 -33.08
C GLY A 47 -18.76 -18.55 -33.33
N GLY A 48 -19.71 -19.44 -33.00
CA GLY A 48 -19.54 -20.89 -33.17
C GLY A 48 -20.22 -21.67 -32.05
N GLU A 49 -19.60 -22.77 -31.64
CA GLU A 49 -20.05 -23.58 -30.51
C GLU A 49 -19.62 -22.93 -29.19
N LEU A 50 -20.53 -22.20 -28.57
CA LEU A 50 -20.26 -21.39 -27.39
C LEU A 50 -20.85 -22.02 -26.12
N LEU A 51 -20.06 -21.99 -25.06
CA LEU A 51 -20.47 -22.30 -23.70
C LEU A 51 -20.98 -21.03 -23.01
N CYS A 52 -22.26 -21.03 -22.62
CA CYS A 52 -22.95 -19.94 -21.96
C CYS A 52 -22.86 -20.09 -20.43
N CYS A 53 -22.67 -18.96 -19.73
CA CYS A 53 -22.59 -18.92 -18.27
C CYS A 53 -23.97 -18.78 -17.64
N ASP A 54 -24.28 -19.54 -16.60
CA ASP A 54 -25.63 -19.49 -15.98
C ASP A 54 -25.86 -18.22 -15.14
N THR A 55 -24.77 -17.58 -14.70
CA THR A 55 -24.83 -16.40 -13.81
C THR A 55 -24.57 -15.06 -14.50
N CYS A 56 -24.22 -15.05 -15.79
CA CYS A 56 -23.99 -13.82 -16.54
C CYS A 56 -24.08 -14.03 -18.05
N THR A 57 -24.18 -12.94 -18.82
CA THR A 57 -24.31 -12.97 -20.29
C THR A 57 -23.04 -13.40 -21.06
N SER A 58 -22.00 -13.91 -20.38
CA SER A 58 -20.71 -14.20 -21.04
C SER A 58 -20.68 -15.59 -21.66
N SER A 59 -20.15 -15.65 -22.89
CA SER A 59 -20.01 -16.89 -23.67
C SER A 59 -18.55 -17.15 -24.07
N TYR A 60 -18.13 -18.41 -24.06
CA TYR A 60 -16.75 -18.82 -24.29
C TYR A 60 -16.65 -20.10 -25.14
N HIS A 61 -15.62 -20.25 -25.96
CA HIS A 61 -15.27 -21.57 -26.49
C HIS A 61 -14.58 -22.41 -25.43
N ILE A 62 -14.80 -23.73 -25.42
CA ILE A 62 -14.13 -24.68 -24.50
C ILE A 62 -12.59 -24.62 -24.61
N HIS A 63 -12.07 -24.37 -25.81
CA HIS A 63 -10.63 -24.24 -26.07
C HIS A 63 -10.05 -22.85 -25.74
N CYS A 64 -10.90 -21.83 -25.56
CA CYS A 64 -10.48 -20.48 -25.20
C CYS A 64 -10.35 -20.27 -23.68
N LEU A 65 -10.93 -21.17 -22.87
CA LEU A 65 -10.77 -21.17 -21.43
C LEU A 65 -9.32 -21.42 -21.02
N ASN A 66 -9.00 -21.12 -19.76
CA ASN A 66 -7.67 -21.35 -19.21
C ASN A 66 -7.78 -21.97 -17.81
N PRO A 67 -7.56 -23.28 -17.65
CA PRO A 67 -7.17 -24.25 -18.68
C PRO A 67 -8.33 -24.62 -19.64
N PRO A 68 -8.05 -25.12 -20.86
CA PRO A 68 -9.08 -25.56 -21.80
C PRO A 68 -9.90 -26.75 -21.27
N LEU A 69 -11.19 -26.81 -21.64
CA LEU A 69 -12.06 -27.95 -21.32
C LEU A 69 -12.15 -28.94 -22.51
N PRO A 70 -12.18 -30.26 -22.25
CA PRO A 70 -12.25 -31.26 -23.31
C PRO A 70 -13.64 -31.36 -23.96
N GLU A 71 -14.69 -31.24 -23.18
CA GLU A 71 -16.09 -31.35 -23.61
C GLU A 71 -16.93 -30.33 -22.85
N ILE A 72 -18.13 -30.03 -23.37
CA ILE A 72 -19.10 -29.18 -22.69
C ILE A 72 -19.55 -29.90 -21.40
N PRO A 73 -19.37 -29.29 -20.22
CA PRO A 73 -19.76 -29.92 -18.96
C PRO A 73 -21.28 -30.09 -18.90
N ASN A 74 -21.73 -31.23 -18.37
CA ASN A 74 -23.13 -31.46 -18.10
C ASN A 74 -23.54 -30.79 -16.78
N GLY A 75 -24.48 -29.85 -16.83
CA GLY A 75 -25.02 -29.15 -15.66
C GLY A 75 -24.57 -27.69 -15.59
N GLU A 76 -24.62 -27.11 -14.38
CA GLU A 76 -24.33 -25.69 -14.18
C GLU A 76 -22.86 -25.35 -14.46
N TRP A 77 -22.64 -24.30 -15.25
CA TRP A 77 -21.31 -23.77 -15.55
C TRP A 77 -21.21 -22.28 -15.26
N ILE A 78 -20.17 -21.94 -14.49
CA ILE A 78 -19.88 -20.58 -14.06
C ILE A 78 -18.58 -20.12 -14.73
N CYS A 79 -18.65 -19.00 -15.47
CA CYS A 79 -17.49 -18.53 -16.22
C CYS A 79 -16.37 -17.97 -15.31
N PRO A 80 -15.13 -17.83 -15.82
CA PRO A 80 -14.00 -17.30 -15.06
C PRO A 80 -14.24 -15.91 -14.45
N ARG A 81 -15.09 -15.07 -15.07
CA ARG A 81 -15.43 -13.75 -14.52
C ARG A 81 -16.28 -13.85 -13.27
N CYS A 82 -17.21 -14.80 -13.22
CA CYS A 82 -18.09 -15.02 -12.07
C CYS A 82 -17.37 -15.79 -10.95
N MET A 83 -16.43 -16.68 -11.30
CA MET A 83 -15.56 -17.35 -10.33
C MET A 83 -14.38 -16.47 -9.84
N CYS A 84 -14.23 -15.27 -10.39
CA CYS A 84 -13.10 -14.39 -10.07
C CYS A 84 -13.12 -13.99 -8.59
N PRO A 85 -12.07 -14.29 -7.81
CA PRO A 85 -12.03 -13.94 -6.41
C PRO A 85 -11.98 -12.42 -6.23
N GLY A 86 -12.67 -11.93 -5.21
CA GLY A 86 -12.70 -10.51 -4.86
C GLY A 86 -11.30 -9.96 -4.57
N MET A 87 -11.07 -8.71 -4.95
CA MET A 87 -9.82 -8.02 -4.64
C MET A 87 -9.75 -7.62 -3.16
N LYS A 88 -8.54 -7.58 -2.60
CA LYS A 88 -8.26 -7.14 -1.22
C LYS A 88 -8.75 -5.70 -0.95
N GLY A 89 -8.74 -4.84 -1.95
CA GLY A 89 -9.18 -3.46 -1.84
C GLY A 89 -9.18 -2.72 -3.17
N LYS A 90 -9.12 -1.38 -3.14
CA LYS A 90 -8.94 -0.56 -4.33
C LYS A 90 -7.46 -0.49 -4.69
N VAL A 91 -7.14 -0.66 -5.97
CA VAL A 91 -5.76 -0.52 -6.46
C VAL A 91 -5.41 0.96 -6.60
N GLN A 92 -4.29 1.37 -6.00
CA GLN A 92 -3.76 2.72 -6.13
C GLN A 92 -2.85 2.85 -7.35
N LYS A 93 -1.99 1.86 -7.56
CA LYS A 93 -0.98 1.87 -8.63
C LYS A 93 -0.51 0.45 -8.95
N VAL A 94 -0.29 0.17 -10.23
CA VAL A 94 0.45 -1.01 -10.70
C VAL A 94 1.95 -0.69 -10.69
N LEU A 95 2.74 -1.52 -10.01
CA LEU A 95 4.19 -1.37 -9.88
C LEU A 95 4.92 -2.06 -11.04
N THR A 96 4.62 -3.33 -11.27
CA THR A 96 5.20 -4.13 -12.35
C THR A 96 4.27 -5.29 -12.72
N TRP A 97 4.62 -6.04 -13.76
CA TRP A 97 3.92 -7.26 -14.16
C TRP A 97 4.90 -8.35 -14.60
N LYS A 98 4.47 -9.61 -14.47
CA LYS A 98 5.23 -10.79 -14.92
C LYS A 98 4.30 -11.86 -15.47
N TRP A 99 4.83 -12.79 -16.24
CA TRP A 99 4.15 -14.02 -16.61
C TRP A 99 4.07 -14.95 -15.38
N GLY A 100 2.85 -15.34 -15.01
CA GLY A 100 2.61 -16.34 -13.99
C GLY A 100 2.81 -17.76 -14.52
N GLU A 101 2.82 -18.73 -13.62
CA GLU A 101 2.83 -20.14 -14.00
C GLU A 101 1.49 -20.53 -14.65
N PRO A 102 1.50 -21.37 -15.69
CA PRO A 102 0.27 -21.86 -16.29
C PRO A 102 -0.53 -22.70 -15.27
N PRO A 103 -1.87 -22.66 -15.32
CA PRO A 103 -2.69 -23.46 -14.42
C PRO A 103 -2.47 -24.96 -14.70
N PRO A 104 -2.75 -25.83 -13.70
CA PRO A 104 -2.69 -27.28 -13.90
C PRO A 104 -3.51 -27.71 -15.12
N PRO A 105 -2.97 -28.60 -15.97
CA PRO A 105 -3.66 -29.02 -17.18
C PRO A 105 -4.94 -29.78 -16.86
N THR A 106 -5.98 -29.60 -17.67
CA THR A 106 -7.26 -30.30 -17.51
C THR A 106 -7.09 -31.76 -17.92
N PRO A 107 -7.35 -32.74 -17.03
CA PRO A 107 -7.35 -34.16 -17.38
C PRO A 107 -8.45 -34.43 -18.42
N VAL A 108 -8.10 -35.14 -19.49
CA VAL A 108 -9.07 -35.59 -20.49
C VAL A 108 -9.52 -37.00 -20.11
N PRO A 109 -10.83 -37.25 -19.89
CA PRO A 109 -11.31 -38.61 -19.65
C PRO A 109 -10.94 -39.54 -20.81
N ARG A 110 -10.50 -40.77 -20.54
CA ARG A 110 -10.21 -41.75 -21.61
C ARG A 110 -11.52 -42.10 -22.32
N PRO A 111 -11.63 -41.89 -23.63
CA PRO A 111 -12.77 -42.34 -24.42
C PRO A 111 -13.00 -43.85 -24.29
N LEU A 112 -14.27 -44.27 -24.24
CA LEU A 112 -14.63 -45.69 -24.10
C LEU A 112 -14.19 -46.55 -25.30
N ASP A 113 -13.97 -45.92 -26.44
CA ASP A 113 -13.57 -46.57 -27.69
C ASP A 113 -12.05 -46.75 -27.83
N LEU A 114 -11.25 -46.24 -26.88
CA LEU A 114 -9.80 -46.37 -26.90
C LEU A 114 -9.38 -47.75 -26.37
N PRO A 115 -8.57 -48.53 -27.13
CA PRO A 115 -8.06 -49.81 -26.67
C PRO A 115 -7.28 -49.68 -25.35
N ALA A 116 -7.36 -50.68 -24.47
CA ALA A 116 -6.73 -50.65 -23.15
C ALA A 116 -5.19 -50.44 -23.20
N GLU A 117 -4.56 -50.82 -24.32
CA GLU A 117 -3.12 -50.73 -24.59
C GLU A 117 -2.69 -49.37 -25.15
N ALA A 118 -3.63 -48.53 -25.58
CA ALA A 118 -3.33 -47.20 -26.13
C ALA A 118 -3.00 -46.20 -25.01
N PRO A 119 -2.11 -45.21 -25.25
CA PRO A 119 -1.80 -44.19 -24.25
C PRO A 119 -3.04 -43.35 -23.91
N ASP A 120 -3.11 -42.88 -22.67
CA ASP A 120 -4.15 -41.94 -22.25
C ASP A 120 -4.06 -40.61 -23.03
N PRO A 121 -5.21 -39.95 -23.27
CA PRO A 121 -5.22 -38.67 -23.97
C PRO A 121 -4.39 -37.62 -23.22
N VAL A 122 -3.67 -36.81 -24.00
CA VAL A 122 -2.80 -35.76 -23.44
C VAL A 122 -3.66 -34.74 -22.69
N PRO A 123 -3.36 -34.43 -21.41
CA PRO A 123 -4.05 -33.38 -20.67
C PRO A 123 -3.99 -32.03 -21.39
N LEU A 124 -5.09 -31.27 -21.35
CA LEU A 124 -5.16 -29.98 -22.02
C LEU A 124 -4.40 -28.94 -21.20
N ALA A 125 -3.26 -28.50 -21.72
CA ALA A 125 -2.42 -27.50 -21.07
C ALA A 125 -3.04 -26.10 -21.13
N GLY A 126 -3.00 -25.40 -19.99
CA GLY A 126 -3.32 -23.99 -19.91
C GLY A 126 -2.21 -23.09 -20.47
N ARG A 127 -2.50 -21.79 -20.54
CA ARG A 127 -1.54 -20.75 -20.91
C ARG A 127 -1.11 -19.95 -19.67
N PRO A 128 0.13 -19.43 -19.62
CA PRO A 128 0.53 -18.52 -18.55
C PRO A 128 -0.31 -17.24 -18.61
N GLU A 129 -0.74 -16.76 -17.45
CA GLU A 129 -1.49 -15.50 -17.33
C GLU A 129 -0.61 -14.39 -16.76
N ARG A 130 -0.88 -13.16 -17.16
CA ARG A 130 -0.17 -12.01 -16.60
C ARG A 130 -0.60 -11.78 -15.16
N GLN A 131 0.40 -11.64 -14.30
CA GLN A 131 0.22 -11.24 -12.91
C GLN A 131 0.79 -9.84 -12.72
N PHE A 132 0.07 -8.99 -11.99
CA PHE A 132 0.43 -7.61 -11.73
C PHE A 132 0.73 -7.42 -10.25
N PHE A 133 1.86 -6.78 -9.94
CA PHE A 133 2.19 -6.40 -8.57
C PHE A 133 1.63 -5.01 -8.30
N VAL A 134 0.71 -4.90 -7.35
CA VAL A 134 -0.06 -3.67 -7.11
C VAL A 134 0.11 -3.13 -5.71
N LYS A 135 0.13 -1.80 -5.61
CA LYS A 135 -0.04 -1.07 -4.35
C LYS A 135 -1.53 -0.81 -4.12
N TRP A 136 -2.02 -1.18 -2.94
CA TRP A 136 -3.40 -0.93 -2.52
C TRP A 136 -3.58 0.47 -1.93
N CYS A 137 -4.73 1.09 -2.19
CA CYS A 137 -5.08 2.38 -1.60
C CYS A 137 -5.16 2.28 -0.08
N ASN A 138 -4.65 3.30 0.63
CA ASN A 138 -4.64 3.40 2.09
C ASN A 138 -3.90 2.26 2.81
N MET A 139 -3.04 1.52 2.10
CA MET A 139 -2.18 0.49 2.67
C MET A 139 -0.70 0.80 2.40
N SER A 140 0.16 0.37 3.31
CA SER A 140 1.61 0.46 3.10
C SER A 140 2.09 -0.45 1.97
N TYR A 141 3.35 -0.25 1.57
CA TYR A 141 4.00 -1.10 0.58
C TYR A 141 4.17 -2.56 1.05
N TRP A 142 4.14 -2.82 2.36
CA TRP A 142 4.11 -4.18 2.92
C TRP A 142 2.90 -5.01 2.48
N HIS A 143 1.79 -4.35 2.13
CA HIS A 143 0.57 -5.03 1.70
C HIS A 143 0.49 -5.25 0.20
N CYS A 144 1.52 -4.86 -0.57
CA CYS A 144 1.53 -5.08 -2.01
C CYS A 144 1.42 -6.57 -2.31
N SER A 145 0.64 -6.92 -3.33
CA SER A 145 0.40 -8.31 -3.67
C SER A 145 0.21 -8.47 -5.16
N TRP A 146 0.31 -9.72 -5.61
CA TRP A 146 0.03 -10.10 -6.98
C TRP A 146 -1.47 -10.24 -7.21
N VAL A 147 -1.95 -9.70 -8.33
CA VAL A 147 -3.33 -9.83 -8.80
C VAL A 147 -3.31 -10.32 -10.24
N GLN A 148 -4.36 -11.02 -10.65
CA GLN A 148 -4.52 -11.52 -12.01
C GLN A 148 -4.99 -10.41 -12.96
N GLU A 149 -4.67 -10.56 -14.25
CA GLU A 149 -5.17 -9.67 -15.32
C GLU A 149 -6.70 -9.53 -15.26
N LEU A 150 -7.41 -10.64 -15.08
CA LEU A 150 -8.86 -10.68 -15.01
C LEU A 150 -9.42 -9.83 -13.86
N GLN A 151 -8.76 -9.84 -12.69
CA GLN A 151 -9.18 -9.04 -11.53
C GLN A 151 -9.07 -7.53 -11.83
N LEU A 152 -8.00 -7.10 -12.51
CA LEU A 152 -7.83 -5.70 -12.89
C LEU A 152 -8.81 -5.28 -13.98
N GLU A 153 -9.09 -6.15 -14.95
CA GLU A 153 -10.05 -5.86 -16.01
C GLU A 153 -11.47 -5.70 -15.47
N LEU A 154 -11.86 -6.52 -14.48
CA LEU A 154 -13.18 -6.48 -13.85
C LEU A 154 -13.37 -5.30 -12.91
N ASN A 155 -12.40 -5.06 -12.02
CA ASN A 155 -12.59 -4.12 -10.92
C ASN A 155 -11.91 -2.76 -11.12
N CYS A 156 -10.96 -2.64 -12.04
CA CYS A 156 -10.09 -1.47 -12.23
C CYS A 156 -9.89 -1.09 -13.70
N GLN A 157 -10.92 -1.29 -14.53
CA GLN A 157 -10.83 -1.20 -16.00
C GLN A 157 -10.20 0.09 -16.54
N VAL A 158 -10.59 1.26 -16.01
CA VAL A 158 -10.08 2.57 -16.49
C VAL A 158 -8.58 2.71 -16.23
N MET A 159 -8.16 2.38 -15.01
CA MET A 159 -6.75 2.44 -14.62
C MET A 159 -5.93 1.42 -15.43
N PHE A 160 -6.46 0.20 -15.60
CA PHE A 160 -5.78 -0.87 -16.32
C PHE A 160 -5.60 -0.55 -17.80
N ARG A 161 -6.63 -0.04 -18.49
CA ARG A 161 -6.52 0.41 -19.88
C ARG A 161 -5.49 1.52 -20.07
N ASN A 162 -5.41 2.46 -19.11
CA ASN A 162 -4.39 3.51 -19.14
C ASN A 162 -2.97 2.94 -18.94
N TYR A 163 -2.82 1.88 -18.15
CA TYR A 163 -1.55 1.17 -17.97
C TYR A 163 -1.14 0.43 -19.24
N GLN A 164 -2.05 -0.35 -19.85
CA GLN A 164 -1.81 -1.07 -21.11
C GLN A 164 -1.43 -0.15 -22.28
N ARG A 165 -1.89 1.11 -22.29
CA ARG A 165 -1.50 2.09 -23.32
C ARG A 165 -0.08 2.65 -23.13
N LYS A 166 0.47 2.57 -21.93
CA LYS A 166 1.78 3.15 -21.57
C LYS A 166 2.88 2.10 -21.50
N THR A 167 2.52 0.85 -21.24
CA THR A 167 3.44 -0.25 -20.98
C THR A 167 3.29 -1.27 -22.08
N ASP A 168 4.42 -1.83 -22.54
CA ASP A 168 4.40 -3.01 -23.40
C ASP A 168 3.81 -4.20 -22.62
N MET A 169 2.87 -4.91 -23.24
CA MET A 169 2.16 -6.06 -22.67
C MET A 169 2.73 -7.39 -23.15
N ASP A 170 3.73 -7.38 -24.04
CA ASP A 170 4.37 -8.57 -24.56
C ASP A 170 5.67 -8.88 -23.80
N GLU A 171 6.45 -7.84 -23.48
CA GLU A 171 7.68 -7.96 -22.69
C GLU A 171 7.51 -7.34 -21.28
N PRO A 172 7.68 -8.12 -20.20
CA PRO A 172 7.58 -7.58 -18.85
C PRO A 172 8.71 -6.56 -18.61
N PRO A 173 8.41 -5.41 -17.96
CA PRO A 173 9.42 -4.40 -17.75
C PRO A 173 10.56 -4.97 -16.89
N LEU A 174 11.78 -4.89 -17.43
CA LEU A 174 12.99 -5.10 -16.65
C LEU A 174 13.00 -4.03 -15.57
N VAL A 175 12.81 -4.44 -14.31
CA VAL A 175 12.90 -3.53 -13.16
C VAL A 175 14.38 -3.26 -12.92
N ASP A 176 14.98 -2.46 -13.80
CA ASP A 176 16.35 -2.04 -13.68
C ASP A 176 16.41 -0.80 -12.78
N PHE A 177 16.87 -1.00 -11.54
CA PHE A 177 17.23 0.10 -10.68
C PHE A 177 18.52 0.72 -11.22
N GLY A 178 18.38 1.62 -12.20
CA GLY A 178 19.35 2.66 -12.60
C GLY A 178 20.78 2.45 -12.14
N GLY A 179 21.39 1.34 -12.56
CA GLY A 179 22.74 0.94 -12.20
C GLY A 179 23.81 1.55 -13.09
N GLU A 180 23.51 2.64 -13.80
CA GLU A 180 24.52 3.43 -14.48
C GLU A 180 25.17 4.41 -13.47
N GLY A 181 26.03 3.86 -12.62
CA GLY A 181 26.99 4.65 -11.85
C GLY A 181 27.07 4.31 -10.37
N ASP A 182 28.04 3.47 -10.02
CA ASP A 182 28.73 3.44 -8.70
C ASP A 182 28.10 2.64 -7.53
N ASP A 183 26.94 1.99 -7.67
CA ASP A 183 26.31 1.24 -6.56
C ASP A 183 26.74 -0.23 -6.40
N ASP A 184 27.54 -0.78 -7.33
CA ASP A 184 27.93 -2.21 -7.34
C ASP A 184 28.73 -2.65 -6.09
N LYS A 185 29.32 -1.71 -5.32
CA LYS A 185 29.99 -2.00 -4.04
C LYS A 185 29.06 -2.02 -2.84
N SER A 186 27.97 -1.25 -2.87
CA SER A 186 26.97 -1.13 -1.79
C SER A 186 26.08 -2.37 -1.75
N THR A 187 25.61 -2.81 -2.92
CA THR A 187 24.74 -3.98 -3.09
C THR A 187 25.44 -5.26 -2.62
N LYS A 188 26.73 -5.45 -2.96
CA LYS A 188 27.54 -6.61 -2.55
C LYS A 188 27.79 -6.71 -1.03
N ARG A 189 27.80 -5.59 -0.30
CA ARG A 189 27.93 -5.60 1.18
C ARG A 189 26.59 -5.88 1.88
N LYS A 190 25.46 -5.43 1.30
CA LYS A 190 24.10 -5.65 1.82
C LYS A 190 23.58 -7.07 1.56
N ASN A 191 24.07 -7.72 0.51
CA ASN A 191 23.68 -9.08 0.09
C ASN A 191 24.08 -10.23 1.05
N LYS A 192 24.57 -9.92 2.26
CA LYS A 192 24.96 -10.92 3.27
C LYS A 192 23.91 -11.12 4.38
N ASP A 193 22.97 -10.19 4.53
CA ASP A 193 21.90 -10.31 5.51
C ASP A 193 20.74 -11.13 4.92
N PRO A 194 20.37 -12.29 5.51
CA PRO A 194 19.24 -13.09 5.03
C PRO A 194 17.93 -12.31 4.93
N LEU A 195 17.72 -11.31 5.79
CA LEU A 195 16.54 -10.46 5.75
C LEU A 195 16.53 -9.57 4.51
N TYR A 196 17.69 -9.04 4.10
CA TYR A 196 17.79 -8.18 2.92
C TYR A 196 17.49 -8.98 1.64
N VAL A 197 18.01 -10.20 1.53
CA VAL A 197 17.77 -11.08 0.37
C VAL A 197 16.28 -11.40 0.25
N HIS A 198 15.62 -11.74 1.36
CA HIS A 198 14.17 -12.00 1.38
C HIS A 198 13.37 -10.77 0.91
N MET A 199 13.69 -9.58 1.43
CA MET A 199 13.01 -8.34 1.04
C MET A 199 13.31 -7.94 -0.42
N GLU A 200 14.48 -8.28 -0.93
CA GLU A 200 14.86 -8.04 -2.31
C GLU A 200 14.05 -8.89 -3.29
N GLU A 201 13.87 -10.17 -2.99
CA GLU A 201 13.09 -11.11 -3.80
C GLU A 201 11.59 -10.81 -3.77
N GLU A 202 11.06 -10.38 -2.62
CA GLU A 202 9.63 -10.17 -2.42
C GLU A 202 9.15 -8.77 -2.82
N PHE A 203 9.97 -7.73 -2.62
CA PHE A 203 9.56 -6.34 -2.84
C PHE A 203 10.51 -5.56 -3.76
N TYR A 204 11.82 -5.56 -3.49
CA TYR A 204 12.73 -4.63 -4.19
C TYR A 204 12.81 -4.91 -5.68
N ARG A 205 12.86 -6.18 -6.09
CA ARG A 205 12.84 -6.59 -7.50
C ARG A 205 11.61 -6.08 -8.26
N TYR A 206 10.54 -5.68 -7.58
CA TYR A 206 9.30 -5.21 -8.18
C TYR A 206 9.11 -3.69 -8.10
N GLY A 207 10.17 -2.93 -7.83
CA GLY A 207 10.18 -1.47 -7.89
C GLY A 207 9.78 -0.79 -6.57
N VAL A 208 9.86 -1.51 -5.45
CA VAL A 208 9.66 -0.96 -4.10
C VAL A 208 11.02 -0.59 -3.52
N LYS A 209 11.19 0.67 -3.10
CA LYS A 209 12.44 1.08 -2.41
C LYS A 209 12.45 0.60 -0.96
N MET A 210 13.63 0.24 -0.46
CA MET A 210 13.83 -0.17 0.94
C MET A 210 13.32 0.88 1.93
N GLU A 211 13.59 2.16 1.65
CA GLU A 211 13.19 3.27 2.50
C GLU A 211 11.66 3.34 2.66
N TRP A 212 10.88 2.96 1.64
CA TRP A 212 9.42 2.97 1.69
C TRP A 212 8.82 1.92 2.62
N LEU A 213 9.58 0.88 2.97
CA LEU A 213 9.22 -0.15 3.93
C LEU A 213 9.69 0.19 5.36
N MET A 214 10.55 1.21 5.51
CA MET A 214 11.07 1.63 6.80
C MET A 214 10.21 2.71 7.44
N ILE A 215 10.04 2.60 8.76
CA ILE A 215 9.33 3.59 9.57
C ILE A 215 10.17 4.87 9.64
N HIS A 216 9.52 6.01 9.38
CA HIS A 216 10.08 7.34 9.68
C HIS A 216 9.63 7.79 11.08
N ARG A 217 8.32 7.70 11.37
CA ARG A 217 7.76 7.92 12.71
C ARG A 217 6.31 7.45 12.79
N ILE A 218 5.87 7.18 14.01
CA ILE A 218 4.45 6.95 14.33
C ILE A 218 3.80 8.31 14.63
N LEU A 219 2.67 8.58 13.98
CA LEU A 219 1.92 9.82 14.09
C LEU A 219 0.82 9.72 15.14
N ASN A 220 0.09 8.60 15.14
CA ASN A 220 -1.05 8.41 16.02
C ASN A 220 -1.25 6.93 16.36
N HIS A 221 -2.13 6.66 17.34
CA HIS A 221 -2.61 5.33 17.65
C HIS A 221 -4.15 5.32 17.70
N SER A 222 -4.74 4.17 17.44
CA SER A 222 -6.17 3.91 17.56
C SER A 222 -6.36 2.54 18.19
N VAL A 223 -7.33 2.39 19.07
CA VAL A 223 -7.65 1.12 19.73
C VAL A 223 -8.99 0.65 19.22
N ASP A 224 -9.00 -0.51 18.58
CA ASP A 224 -10.24 -1.12 18.09
C ASP A 224 -11.07 -1.70 19.25
N LYS A 225 -12.35 -2.00 19.00
CA LYS A 225 -13.27 -2.61 19.99
C LYS A 225 -12.75 -3.93 20.56
N LYS A 226 -11.87 -4.61 19.84
CA LYS A 226 -11.20 -5.86 20.24
C LYS A 226 -9.92 -5.64 21.08
N ASN A 227 -9.64 -4.41 21.52
CA ASN A 227 -8.40 -4.01 22.17
C ASN A 227 -7.12 -4.20 21.33
N ASN A 228 -7.25 -4.30 20.01
CA ASN A 228 -6.11 -4.29 19.11
C ASN A 228 -5.65 -2.84 18.89
N VAL A 229 -4.37 -2.56 19.11
CA VAL A 229 -3.81 -1.23 18.85
C VAL A 229 -3.30 -1.15 17.42
N HIS A 230 -3.76 -0.14 16.70
CA HIS A 230 -3.27 0.23 15.39
C HIS A 230 -2.47 1.52 15.50
N TYR A 231 -1.37 1.62 14.76
CA TYR A 231 -0.55 2.81 14.69
C TYR A 231 -0.57 3.41 13.30
N LEU A 232 -0.73 4.73 13.21
CA LEU A 232 -0.60 5.47 11.97
C LEU A 232 0.88 5.75 11.71
N ILE A 233 1.44 5.10 10.70
CA ILE A 233 2.87 5.12 10.40
C ILE A 233 3.15 6.05 9.23
N LYS A 234 4.08 6.97 9.41
CA LYS A 234 4.75 7.66 8.30
C LYS A 234 5.96 6.84 7.87
N TRP A 235 6.03 6.53 6.58
CA TRP A 235 7.14 5.83 5.93
C TRP A 235 8.27 6.81 5.52
N ARG A 236 9.51 6.32 5.40
CA ARG A 236 10.63 7.14 4.92
C ARG A 236 10.48 7.40 3.42
N ASP A 237 10.97 8.55 2.98
CA ASP A 237 10.91 9.05 1.59
C ASP A 237 9.51 9.06 0.94
N LEU A 238 8.47 8.98 1.76
CA LEU A 238 7.08 9.12 1.36
C LEU A 238 6.43 10.30 2.08
N ALA A 239 5.48 10.92 1.39
CA ALA A 239 4.69 12.01 1.93
C ALA A 239 3.65 11.53 2.95
N TYR A 240 3.05 12.47 3.68
CA TYR A 240 2.12 12.16 4.78
C TYR A 240 0.79 11.56 4.31
N ASP A 241 0.39 11.82 3.06
CA ASP A 241 -0.76 11.20 2.40
C ASP A 241 -0.60 9.68 2.21
N GLN A 242 0.64 9.20 2.16
CA GLN A 242 0.96 7.77 2.10
C GLN A 242 1.12 7.12 3.49
N ALA A 243 0.81 7.85 4.58
CA ALA A 243 0.79 7.25 5.91
C ALA A 243 -0.34 6.22 6.01
N SER A 244 -0.06 5.07 6.63
CA SER A 244 -1.00 3.96 6.73
C SER A 244 -1.16 3.47 8.16
N TRP A 245 -2.33 2.90 8.44
CA TRP A 245 -2.61 2.24 9.72
C TRP A 245 -2.10 0.81 9.68
N GLU A 246 -1.24 0.45 10.62
CA GLU A 246 -0.70 -0.90 10.76
C GLU A 246 -1.05 -1.49 12.13
N SER A 247 -1.27 -2.81 12.16
CA SER A 247 -1.47 -3.54 13.42
C SER A 247 -0.20 -3.53 14.27
N GLU A 248 -0.34 -3.62 15.59
CA GLU A 248 0.80 -3.78 16.50
C GLU A 248 1.58 -5.09 16.29
N GLU A 249 0.95 -6.09 15.67
CA GLU A 249 1.46 -7.45 15.47
C GLU A 249 2.22 -7.63 14.14
N MET A 250 2.26 -6.59 13.30
CA MET A 250 3.01 -6.64 12.04
C MET A 250 4.50 -6.80 12.29
N ASP A 251 5.15 -7.68 11.53
CA ASP A 251 6.59 -7.91 11.58
C ASP A 251 7.34 -6.87 10.74
N ILE A 252 7.47 -5.67 11.30
CA ILE A 252 8.19 -4.55 10.68
C ILE A 252 9.52 -4.36 11.43
N PRO A 253 10.66 -4.19 10.73
CA PRO A 253 11.93 -3.94 11.37
C PRO A 253 11.90 -2.76 12.36
N GLU A 254 12.50 -2.92 13.53
CA GLU A 254 12.62 -1.91 14.60
C GLU A 254 11.28 -1.34 15.12
N TYR A 255 10.14 -1.96 14.81
CA TYR A 255 8.83 -1.39 15.09
C TYR A 255 8.60 -1.09 16.58
N ASP A 256 9.04 -1.97 17.48
CA ASP A 256 8.90 -1.76 18.92
C ASP A 256 9.71 -0.56 19.45
N GLN A 257 10.85 -0.24 18.82
CA GLN A 257 11.64 0.94 19.18
C GLN A 257 10.90 2.24 18.81
N TYR A 258 10.25 2.27 17.64
CA TYR A 258 9.42 3.40 17.22
C TYR A 258 8.16 3.53 18.08
N LYS A 259 7.52 2.40 18.48
CA LYS A 259 6.41 2.40 19.46
C LYS A 259 6.86 3.02 20.78
N GLN A 260 8.00 2.60 21.32
CA GLN A 260 8.53 3.14 22.57
C GLN A 260 8.83 4.64 22.45
N THR A 261 9.45 5.07 21.34
CA THR A 261 9.74 6.49 21.08
C THR A 261 8.46 7.33 21.01
N TYR A 262 7.41 6.82 20.36
CA TYR A 262 6.11 7.46 20.30
C TYR A 262 5.48 7.66 21.70
N TRP A 263 5.45 6.60 22.51
CA TRP A 263 4.88 6.68 23.86
C TRP A 263 5.71 7.57 24.79
N ASN A 264 7.05 7.51 24.71
CA ASN A 264 7.93 8.39 25.48
C ASN A 264 7.65 9.87 25.14
N HIS A 265 7.50 10.20 23.86
CA HIS A 265 7.17 11.57 23.44
C HIS A 265 5.78 12.00 23.92
N ARG A 266 4.82 11.08 23.94
CA ARG A 266 3.45 11.34 24.40
C ARG A 266 3.37 11.54 25.92
N GLU A 267 4.07 10.73 26.70
CA GLU A 267 4.25 10.91 28.15
C GLU A 267 4.91 12.27 28.44
N LEU A 268 5.91 12.63 27.65
CA LEU A 268 6.63 13.89 27.81
C LEU A 268 5.74 15.12 27.59
N MET A 269 5.02 15.14 26.47
CA MET A 269 4.26 16.32 26.03
C MET A 269 2.85 16.40 26.62
N LEU A 270 2.15 15.27 26.75
CA LEU A 270 0.75 15.23 27.20
C LEU A 270 0.59 14.72 28.64
N GLY A 271 1.62 14.12 29.23
CA GLY A 271 1.52 13.49 30.56
C GLY A 271 0.71 12.20 30.57
N ASP A 272 0.39 11.63 29.40
CA ASP A 272 -0.37 10.39 29.31
C ASP A 272 0.53 9.20 29.72
N GLU A 273 0.09 8.49 30.76
CA GLU A 273 0.75 7.33 31.35
C GLU A 273 0.69 6.11 30.41
N GLY A 274 1.58 6.08 29.43
CA GLY A 274 1.91 4.89 28.65
C GLY A 274 0.77 4.28 27.84
N ARG A 275 1.02 3.06 27.36
CA ARG A 275 0.15 2.32 26.45
C ARG A 275 -1.12 1.82 27.17
N PRO A 276 -2.32 1.89 26.53
CA PRO A 276 -3.52 1.24 27.04
C PRO A 276 -3.29 -0.27 27.26
N GLY A 277 -3.50 -0.76 28.48
CA GLY A 277 -3.64 -2.20 28.77
C GLY A 277 -2.38 -3.06 28.90
N LYS A 278 -1.16 -2.58 28.61
CA LYS A 278 0.09 -3.36 28.86
C LYS A 278 1.21 -2.45 29.38
N LYS A 279 1.72 -2.75 30.59
CA LYS A 279 2.99 -2.19 31.08
C LYS A 279 4.10 -2.63 30.12
N LEU A 280 4.69 -1.69 29.38
CA LEU A 280 5.81 -1.97 28.49
C LEU A 280 6.90 -2.67 29.32
N LYS A 281 7.35 -3.86 28.90
CA LYS A 281 8.54 -4.48 29.50
C LYS A 281 9.66 -3.46 29.35
N LYS A 282 10.18 -2.94 30.47
CA LYS A 282 11.29 -1.98 30.49
C LYS A 282 12.51 -2.66 29.90
N ILE A 283 12.67 -2.63 28.58
CA ILE A 283 13.94 -2.92 27.94
C ILE A 283 14.90 -1.81 28.38
N ALA A 284 16.13 -2.22 28.70
CA ALA A 284 17.13 -1.51 29.48
C ALA A 284 17.22 0.01 29.24
N LYS A 285 17.27 0.77 30.35
CA LYS A 285 17.72 2.17 30.50
C LYS A 285 17.81 3.01 29.22
N VAL A 286 16.69 3.26 28.55
CA VAL A 286 16.60 4.43 27.65
C VAL A 286 16.59 5.65 28.57
N LYS A 287 17.58 6.54 28.46
CA LYS A 287 17.60 7.84 29.16
C LYS A 287 16.25 8.50 28.89
N LYS A 288 15.40 8.64 29.92
CA LYS A 288 14.15 9.40 29.81
C LYS A 288 14.53 10.77 29.26
N SER A 289 13.99 11.15 28.12
CA SER A 289 14.10 12.53 27.64
C SER A 289 13.46 13.41 28.70
N GLU A 290 14.25 14.29 29.32
CA GLU A 290 13.73 15.23 30.30
C GLU A 290 12.85 16.27 29.60
N LYS A 291 11.80 16.72 30.28
CA LYS A 291 10.99 17.84 29.79
C LYS A 291 11.91 19.06 29.71
N PRO A 292 11.77 19.91 28.68
CA PRO A 292 12.46 21.19 28.71
C PRO A 292 12.11 21.89 30.03
N PRO A 293 13.10 22.36 30.78
CA PRO A 293 12.85 22.99 32.06
C PRO A 293 12.00 24.25 31.86
N ALA A 294 11.08 24.52 32.79
CA ALA A 294 10.14 25.64 32.67
C ALA A 294 10.86 27.02 32.77
N ASN A 295 12.06 27.04 33.34
CA ASN A 295 12.95 28.18 33.44
C ASN A 295 14.36 27.73 33.05
N PRO A 296 15.20 28.62 32.50
CA PRO A 296 16.60 28.29 32.16
C PRO A 296 17.35 27.75 33.38
N VAL A 297 17.82 26.50 33.31
CA VAL A 297 18.62 25.84 34.35
C VAL A 297 20.05 26.37 34.34
N VAL A 298 20.53 26.78 33.16
CA VAL A 298 21.81 27.44 32.96
C VAL A 298 21.53 28.87 32.51
N ASP A 299 22.21 29.85 33.14
CA ASP A 299 22.12 31.24 32.72
C ASP A 299 22.64 31.35 31.27
N PRO A 300 21.79 31.76 30.30
CA PRO A 300 22.18 31.82 28.90
C PRO A 300 23.19 32.93 28.60
N THR A 301 23.49 33.80 29.58
CA THR A 301 24.56 34.80 29.48
C THR A 301 25.95 34.21 29.77
N ILE A 302 26.03 33.02 30.37
CA ILE A 302 27.30 32.31 30.59
C ILE A 302 27.76 31.70 29.28
N LYS A 303 28.98 32.08 28.87
CA LYS A 303 29.63 31.56 27.68
C LYS A 303 30.13 30.14 27.91
N PHE A 304 29.97 29.30 26.90
CA PHE A 304 30.61 27.99 26.86
C PHE A 304 32.05 28.11 26.38
N ASP A 305 32.99 27.71 27.24
CA ASP A 305 34.41 27.56 26.90
C ASP A 305 34.66 26.28 26.09
N HIS A 306 33.84 25.24 26.32
CA HIS A 306 33.88 23.96 25.63
C HIS A 306 32.48 23.53 25.22
N GLN A 307 32.41 22.66 24.22
CA GLN A 307 31.15 22.09 23.75
C GLN A 307 30.42 21.38 24.92
N PRO A 308 29.13 21.67 25.15
CA PRO A 308 28.35 21.00 26.20
C PRO A 308 28.23 19.48 26.00
N ASP A 309 28.20 18.72 27.10
CA ASP A 309 28.14 17.24 27.09
C ASP A 309 26.97 16.68 26.26
N TYR A 310 25.83 17.36 26.25
CA TYR A 310 24.65 16.92 25.49
C TYR A 310 24.86 16.99 23.98
N LEU A 311 25.79 17.81 23.49
CA LEU A 311 26.20 17.87 22.09
C LEU A 311 27.24 16.79 21.78
N ASP A 312 28.19 16.55 22.68
CA ASP A 312 29.22 15.51 22.51
C ASP A 312 28.61 14.11 22.37
N THR A 313 27.51 13.84 23.07
CA THR A 313 26.78 12.57 22.92
C THR A 313 26.22 12.30 21.53
N THR A 314 26.10 13.31 20.67
CA THR A 314 25.63 13.14 19.28
C THR A 314 26.73 12.67 18.33
N GLY A 315 28.00 12.70 18.77
CA GLY A 315 29.18 12.38 17.95
C GLY A 315 29.60 13.50 16.99
N GLY A 316 28.95 14.67 17.02
CA GLY A 316 29.35 15.85 16.27
C GLY A 316 30.31 16.75 17.07
N THR A 317 31.27 17.36 16.38
CA THR A 317 32.19 18.36 16.97
C THR A 317 31.98 19.70 16.28
N LEU A 318 31.64 20.72 17.06
CA LEU A 318 31.49 22.08 16.56
C LEU A 318 32.85 22.70 16.27
N HIS A 319 32.93 23.46 15.18
CA HIS A 319 34.08 24.32 14.97
C HIS A 319 34.10 25.48 15.98
N PRO A 320 35.28 26.02 16.34
CA PRO A 320 35.39 27.10 17.32
C PRO A 320 34.50 28.32 17.01
N TYR A 321 34.46 28.75 15.75
CA TYR A 321 33.60 29.87 15.31
C TYR A 321 32.09 29.54 15.42
N GLN A 322 31.70 28.26 15.34
CA GLN A 322 30.31 27.83 15.54
C GLN A 322 29.92 27.88 17.02
N LEU A 323 30.85 27.58 17.91
CA LEU A 323 30.67 27.73 19.36
C LEU A 323 30.58 29.21 19.77
N GLU A 324 31.39 30.08 19.16
CA GLU A 324 31.27 31.53 19.34
C GLU A 324 29.91 32.06 18.86
N GLY A 325 29.46 31.61 17.68
CA GLY A 325 28.13 31.93 17.16
C GLY A 325 27.00 31.43 18.07
N LEU A 326 27.11 30.22 18.62
CA LEU A 326 26.16 29.68 19.60
C LEU A 326 26.10 30.53 20.87
N ASN A 327 27.26 30.92 21.42
CA ASN A 327 27.35 31.78 22.60
C ASN A 327 26.72 33.16 22.34
N TRP A 328 26.94 33.73 21.16
CA TRP A 328 26.34 35.01 20.77
C TRP A 328 24.81 34.91 20.62
N LEU A 329 24.29 33.84 20.02
CA LEU A 329 22.85 33.58 19.91
C LEU A 329 22.19 33.40 21.28
N ARG A 330 22.81 32.61 22.18
CA ARG A 330 22.33 32.41 23.56
C ARG A 330 22.30 33.72 24.35
N PHE A 331 23.36 34.52 24.26
CA PHE A 331 23.45 35.82 24.92
C PHE A 331 22.38 36.80 24.42
N SER A 332 22.18 36.88 23.10
CA SER A 332 21.18 37.78 22.51
C SER A 332 19.75 37.35 22.86
N TRP A 333 19.49 36.04 22.91
CA TRP A 333 18.22 35.48 23.37
C TRP A 333 17.93 35.84 24.84
N ALA A 334 18.94 35.77 25.73
CA ALA A 334 18.79 36.20 27.13
C ALA A 334 18.40 37.68 27.28
N GLN A 335 18.75 38.52 26.30
CA GLN A 335 18.40 39.93 26.25
C GLN A 335 17.09 40.21 25.51
N ALA A 336 16.36 39.16 25.08
CA ALA A 336 15.16 39.27 24.25
C ALA A 336 15.37 40.15 22.99
N THR A 337 16.57 40.08 22.40
CA THR A 337 16.92 40.83 21.19
C THR A 337 16.92 39.90 19.99
N ASP A 338 16.13 40.24 18.97
CA ASP A 338 16.08 39.49 17.72
C ASP A 338 17.41 39.59 16.97
N THR A 339 17.87 38.47 16.42
CA THR A 339 19.19 38.37 15.76
C THR A 339 19.07 37.91 14.31
N ILE A 340 20.01 38.37 13.48
CA ILE A 340 20.21 37.89 12.11
C ILE A 340 21.61 37.30 12.02
N LEU A 341 21.71 35.98 11.80
CA LEU A 341 22.98 35.29 11.64
C LEU A 341 23.51 35.46 10.20
N ALA A 342 24.24 36.55 9.98
CA ALA A 342 24.75 36.96 8.67
C ALA A 342 26.14 36.39 8.34
N ASP A 343 26.30 35.06 8.42
CA ASP A 343 27.55 34.37 8.05
C ASP A 343 27.62 34.04 6.55
N GLU A 344 28.85 33.78 6.06
CA GLU A 344 29.09 33.28 4.70
C GLU A 344 28.36 31.95 4.42
N MET A 345 28.00 31.71 3.17
CA MET A 345 27.31 30.48 2.76
C MET A 345 28.21 29.25 2.98
N GLY A 346 27.67 28.21 3.61
CA GLY A 346 28.41 26.96 3.85
C GLY A 346 29.16 26.88 5.18
N LEU A 347 29.26 27.95 5.98
CA LEU A 347 29.92 27.93 7.30
C LEU A 347 29.13 27.20 8.41
N GLY A 348 27.91 26.75 8.13
CA GLY A 348 27.14 25.93 9.07
C GLY A 348 26.08 26.68 9.89
N LYS A 349 25.50 27.75 9.35
CA LYS A 349 24.32 28.44 9.93
C LYS A 349 23.20 27.49 10.39
N THR A 350 22.92 26.46 9.59
CA THR A 350 21.92 25.42 9.94
C THR A 350 22.31 24.66 11.20
N VAL A 351 23.59 24.29 11.33
CA VAL A 351 24.11 23.58 12.51
C VAL A 351 24.09 24.49 13.72
N GLN A 352 24.57 25.74 13.60
CA GLN A 352 24.52 26.73 14.68
C GLN A 352 23.09 26.96 15.18
N THR A 353 22.11 27.08 14.26
CA THR A 353 20.70 27.25 14.61
C THR A 353 20.10 26.01 15.27
N ALA A 354 20.39 24.81 14.75
CA ALA A 354 19.90 23.56 15.31
C ALA A 354 20.45 23.32 16.73
N VAL A 355 21.75 23.60 16.92
CA VAL A 355 22.39 23.49 18.23
C VAL A 355 21.90 24.57 19.19
N PHE A 356 21.65 25.79 18.71
CA PHE A 356 21.05 26.85 19.51
C PHE A 356 19.68 26.41 20.07
N LEU A 357 18.77 25.93 19.20
CA LEU A 357 17.48 25.40 19.65
C LEU A 357 17.64 24.18 20.58
N TYR A 358 18.63 23.32 20.33
CA TYR A 358 18.89 22.18 21.19
C TYR A 358 19.41 22.59 22.57
N SER A 359 20.23 23.64 22.65
CA SER A 359 20.69 24.19 23.93
C SER A 359 19.51 24.74 24.74
N LEU A 360 18.65 25.57 24.15
CA LEU A 360 17.43 26.09 24.78
C LEU A 360 16.39 25.02 25.13
N TYR A 361 16.43 23.86 24.49
CA TYR A 361 15.54 22.74 24.83
C TYR A 361 16.06 21.95 26.05
N LYS A 362 17.39 21.90 26.22
CA LYS A 362 18.06 21.15 27.28
C LYS A 362 18.29 21.96 28.55
N GLU A 363 18.45 23.26 28.39
CA GLU A 363 18.68 24.26 29.44
C GLU A 363 17.43 25.07 29.67
#